data_AF-A0A9Q1JE94-F1
#
_entry.id   AF-A0A9Q1JE94-F1
#
_cell.length_a   1.000
_cell.length_b   1.000
_cell.length_c   1.000
_cell.angle_alpha   90.00
_cell.angle_beta   90.00
_cell.angle_gamma   90.00
#
_symmetry.space_group_name_H-M   'P 1'
#
loop_
_entity.id
_entity.type
_entity.pdbx_description
1 polymer ?
#
loop_
_entity_poly.entity_id
_entity_poly.type
_entity_poly.pdbx_seq_one_letter_code
_entity_poly.pdbx_strand_id
1 'polypeptide(L)'
;LQLSSTLGPIEQAQQDIKNKFLSGGLLTDTWTQQVGNHPEDRNVEKIKVLLDAITAIYQQFKKDKAERRLPYNEEQIHKFDKQKLVLHATKARTLFTDECGMKHRLFISKTEEWMRKVHHVRKQLLNLTNQLIKIEQEVTAFLQHVYKLQEQLPQKIIPVVSGVIKPQAYLSQNTLVEMTLGMKKLKEEMEGVVKELAENNHFLERFGSLTLDGGLRNTDRVNNLQ
;
A
#
# COMPACT_ATOMS: atom_id res chain seq x y z
N LEU A 1 -10.62 -6.14 40.45
CA LEU A 1 -12.04 -6.31 40.02
C LEU A 1 -12.48 -5.21 39.05
N GLN A 2 -12.31 -3.92 39.36
CA GLN A 2 -12.73 -2.85 38.44
C GLN A 2 -11.97 -2.82 37.10
N LEU A 3 -10.65 -2.98 37.08
CA LEU A 3 -9.87 -3.05 35.83
C LEU A 3 -10.32 -4.19 34.90
N SER A 4 -10.72 -5.33 35.46
CA SER A 4 -11.21 -6.48 34.70
C SER A 4 -12.57 -6.20 34.07
N SER A 5 -13.44 -5.40 34.73
CA SER A 5 -14.72 -5.00 34.15
C SER A 5 -14.58 -3.98 33.01
N THR A 6 -13.49 -3.21 32.98
CA THR A 6 -13.19 -2.23 31.92
C THR A 6 -12.63 -2.87 30.66
N LEU A 7 -12.04 -4.07 30.75
CA LEU A 7 -11.38 -4.75 29.64
C LEU A 7 -12.37 -5.29 28.58
N GLY A 8 -13.50 -5.85 29.01
CA GLY A 8 -14.51 -6.40 28.09
C GLY A 8 -15.06 -5.39 27.06
N PRO A 9 -15.49 -4.18 27.48
CA PRO A 9 -15.91 -3.14 26.55
C PRO A 9 -14.82 -2.68 25.57
N ILE A 10 -13.55 -2.68 26.01
CA ILE A 10 -12.39 -2.33 25.19
C ILE A 10 -12.13 -3.39 24.13
N GLU A 11 -12.20 -4.67 24.49
CA GLU A 11 -12.05 -5.79 23.56
C GLU A 11 -13.17 -5.79 22.50
N GLN A 12 -14.41 -5.51 22.91
CA GLN A 12 -15.53 -5.36 21.98
C GLN A 12 -15.31 -4.18 21.03
N ALA A 13 -14.92 -3.01 21.55
CA ALA A 13 -14.64 -1.83 20.73
C ALA A 13 -13.47 -2.08 19.76
N GLN A 14 -12.45 -2.82 20.17
CA GLN A 14 -11.35 -3.23 19.32
C GLN A 14 -11.83 -4.11 18.17
N GLN A 15 -12.68 -5.10 18.47
CA GLN A 15 -13.23 -6.00 17.45
C GLN A 15 -14.16 -5.25 16.48
N ASP A 16 -14.98 -4.32 16.98
CA ASP A 16 -15.85 -3.49 16.15
C ASP A 16 -15.05 -2.60 15.20
N ILE A 17 -13.95 -2.00 15.68
CA ILE A 17 -13.04 -1.21 14.84
C ILE A 17 -12.39 -2.11 13.80
N LYS A 18 -11.89 -3.30 14.19
CA LYS A 18 -11.27 -4.27 13.29
C LYS A 18 -12.23 -4.67 12.16
N ASN A 19 -13.50 -4.93 12.48
CA ASN A 19 -14.53 -5.29 11.50
C ASN A 19 -14.75 -4.19 10.44
N LYS A 20 -14.52 -2.91 10.76
CA LYS A 20 -14.66 -1.80 9.79
C LYS A 20 -13.58 -1.82 8.69
N PHE A 21 -12.44 -2.47 8.94
CA PHE A 21 -11.33 -2.62 7.98
C PHE A 21 -11.39 -3.92 7.17
N LEU A 22 -12.24 -4.88 7.55
CA LEU A 22 -12.37 -6.14 6.81
C LEU A 22 -13.03 -5.91 5.43
N SER A 23 -12.86 -6.88 4.54
CA SER A 23 -13.55 -6.90 3.25
C SER A 23 -15.07 -6.84 3.46
N GLY A 24 -15.74 -5.93 2.77
CA GLY A 24 -17.17 -5.61 2.98
C GLY A 24 -17.44 -4.64 4.16
N GLY A 25 -16.40 -4.24 4.89
CA GLY A 25 -16.48 -3.26 5.97
C GLY A 25 -16.67 -1.81 5.50
N LEU A 26 -16.89 -0.93 6.48
CA LEU A 26 -17.19 0.49 6.26
C LEU A 26 -16.09 1.25 5.50
N LEU A 27 -14.83 0.86 5.68
CA LEU A 27 -13.66 1.55 5.10
C LEU A 27 -13.13 0.89 3.82
N THR A 28 -13.93 0.04 3.18
CA THR A 28 -13.55 -0.54 1.88
C THR A 28 -13.36 0.53 0.80
N ASP A 29 -12.44 0.25 -0.10
CA ASP A 29 -12.04 1.10 -1.22
C ASP A 29 -12.56 0.57 -2.57
N THR A 30 -13.41 -0.46 -2.58
CA THR A 30 -13.96 -1.08 -3.79
C THR A 30 -14.66 -0.09 -4.71
N TRP A 31 -15.25 0.97 -4.15
CA TRP A 31 -15.88 2.05 -4.91
C TRP A 31 -14.90 2.82 -5.81
N THR A 32 -13.60 2.81 -5.51
CA THR A 32 -12.56 3.49 -6.32
C THR A 32 -12.39 2.86 -7.70
N GLN A 33 -12.77 1.59 -7.87
CA GLN A 33 -12.75 0.89 -9.15
C GLN A 33 -14.04 1.08 -9.97
N GLN A 34 -15.08 1.66 -9.35
CA GLN A 34 -16.41 1.81 -9.96
C GLN A 34 -16.69 3.26 -10.37
N VAL A 35 -15.93 4.21 -9.83
CA VAL A 35 -16.18 5.64 -9.94
C VAL A 35 -14.90 6.34 -10.37
N GLY A 36 -15.05 7.38 -11.19
CA GLY A 36 -13.93 8.15 -11.70
C GLY A 36 -13.61 7.81 -13.14
N ASN A 37 -12.51 8.37 -13.64
CA ASN A 37 -11.98 8.03 -14.95
C ASN A 37 -10.86 7.02 -14.77
N HIS A 38 -10.86 6.00 -15.62
CA HIS A 38 -9.85 4.96 -15.60
C HIS A 38 -9.00 4.97 -16.89
N PRO A 39 -7.78 4.44 -16.88
CA PRO A 39 -6.92 4.38 -18.06
C PRO A 39 -7.60 3.72 -19.27
N GLU A 40 -8.39 2.69 -19.03
CA GLU A 40 -9.18 1.95 -20.02
C GLU A 40 -10.27 2.80 -20.70
N ASP A 41 -10.73 3.89 -20.08
CA ASP A 41 -11.68 4.82 -20.72
C ASP A 41 -11.06 5.55 -21.91
N ARG A 42 -9.72 5.69 -21.92
CA ARG A 42 -8.93 6.36 -22.97
C ARG A 42 -9.43 7.77 -23.31
N ASN A 43 -9.93 8.49 -22.31
CA ASN A 43 -10.55 9.80 -22.51
C ASN A 43 -9.54 10.86 -22.96
N VAL A 44 -8.30 10.78 -22.48
CA VAL A 44 -7.21 11.68 -22.89
C VAL A 44 -6.89 11.49 -24.37
N GLU A 45 -6.78 10.25 -24.84
CA GLU A 45 -6.52 9.90 -26.23
C GLU A 45 -7.67 10.34 -27.15
N LYS A 46 -8.91 10.11 -26.73
CA LYS A 46 -10.10 10.55 -27.48
C LYS A 46 -10.12 12.08 -27.66
N ILE A 47 -9.83 12.83 -26.60
CA ILE A 47 -9.73 14.30 -26.67
C ILE A 47 -8.55 14.72 -27.53
N LYS A 48 -7.40 14.05 -27.42
CA LYS A 48 -6.21 14.32 -28.22
C LYS A 48 -6.48 14.19 -29.73
N VAL A 49 -7.15 13.12 -30.16
CA VAL A 49 -7.52 12.94 -31.58
C VAL A 49 -8.37 14.10 -32.10
N LEU A 50 -9.31 14.60 -31.29
CA LEU A 50 -10.11 15.78 -31.66
C LEU A 50 -9.26 17.05 -31.74
N LEU A 51 -8.32 17.22 -30.81
CA LEU A 51 -7.41 18.35 -30.78
C LEU A 51 -6.43 18.35 -31.97
N ASP A 52 -5.95 17.17 -32.37
CA ASP A 52 -5.07 17.00 -33.53
C ASP A 52 -5.82 17.39 -34.82
N ALA A 53 -7.09 16.98 -34.96
CA ALA A 53 -7.95 17.39 -36.08
C ALA A 53 -8.21 18.91 -36.11
N ILE A 54 -8.51 19.51 -34.96
CA ILE A 54 -8.66 20.97 -34.81
C ILE A 54 -7.38 21.69 -35.23
N THR A 55 -6.23 21.17 -34.79
CA THR A 55 -4.92 21.75 -35.07
C THR A 55 -4.59 21.65 -36.56
N ALA A 56 -4.87 20.53 -37.21
CA ALA A 56 -4.69 20.35 -38.65
C ALA A 56 -5.49 21.41 -39.45
N ILE A 57 -6.78 21.59 -39.13
CA ILE A 57 -7.63 22.61 -39.76
C ILE A 57 -7.08 24.01 -39.50
N TYR A 58 -6.68 24.31 -38.26
CA TYR A 58 -6.10 25.61 -37.92
C TYR A 58 -4.83 25.93 -38.71
N GLN A 59 -3.92 24.95 -38.86
CA GLN A 59 -2.70 25.14 -39.65
C GLN A 59 -3.02 25.34 -41.13
N GLN A 60 -4.02 24.63 -41.66
CA GLN A 60 -4.48 24.85 -43.04
C GLN A 60 -5.03 26.26 -43.22
N PHE A 61 -5.87 26.75 -42.30
CA PHE A 61 -6.40 28.11 -42.34
C PHE A 61 -5.32 29.19 -42.30
N LYS A 62 -4.20 28.93 -41.62
CA LYS A 62 -3.05 29.84 -41.65
C LYS A 62 -2.41 29.92 -43.03
N LYS A 63 -2.34 28.81 -43.78
CA LYS A 63 -1.83 28.78 -45.16
C LYS A 63 -2.78 29.50 -46.10
N ASP A 64 -4.07 29.17 -46.05
CA ASP A 64 -5.12 29.81 -46.84
C ASP A 64 -5.11 31.34 -46.66
N LYS A 65 -4.90 31.80 -45.42
CA LYS A 65 -4.78 33.23 -45.11
C LYS A 65 -3.57 33.89 -45.76
N ALA A 66 -2.44 33.18 -45.85
CA ALA A 66 -1.23 33.69 -46.50
C ALA A 66 -1.41 33.86 -48.01
N GLU A 67 -2.24 33.02 -48.64
CA GLU A 67 -2.56 33.07 -50.08
C GLU A 67 -3.49 34.24 -50.46
N ARG A 68 -4.14 34.88 -49.48
CA ARG A 68 -5.06 36.04 -49.59
C ARG A 68 -6.34 35.81 -50.40
N ARG A 69 -6.34 34.93 -51.41
CA ARG A 69 -7.52 34.57 -52.20
C ARG A 69 -7.47 33.10 -52.60
N LEU A 70 -8.50 32.35 -52.23
CA LEU A 70 -8.66 30.95 -52.59
C LEU A 70 -9.43 30.80 -53.92
N PRO A 71 -9.10 29.81 -54.76
CA PRO A 71 -9.97 29.35 -55.84
C PRO A 71 -11.30 28.83 -55.30
N TYR A 72 -12.34 28.81 -56.14
CA TYR A 72 -13.70 28.44 -55.72
C TYR A 72 -13.78 27.10 -54.95
N ASN A 73 -13.13 26.05 -55.44
CA ASN A 73 -13.16 24.73 -54.80
C ASN A 73 -12.52 24.75 -53.40
N GLU A 74 -11.34 25.38 -53.28
CA GLU A 74 -10.66 25.55 -51.99
C GLU A 74 -11.48 26.42 -51.03
N GLU A 75 -12.18 27.43 -51.53
CA GLU A 75 -13.09 28.24 -50.72
C GLU A 75 -14.26 27.40 -50.16
N GLN A 76 -14.78 26.45 -50.92
CA GLN A 76 -15.80 25.52 -50.42
C GLN A 76 -15.22 24.58 -49.35
N ILE A 77 -14.03 24.01 -49.58
CA ILE A 77 -13.35 23.16 -48.59
C ILE A 77 -13.11 23.94 -47.30
N HIS A 78 -12.61 25.17 -47.39
CA HIS A 78 -12.41 26.06 -46.25
C HIS A 78 -13.71 26.29 -45.45
N LYS A 79 -14.84 26.52 -46.14
CA LYS A 79 -16.16 26.66 -45.49
C LYS A 79 -16.59 25.39 -44.76
N PHE A 80 -16.39 24.22 -45.38
CA PHE A 80 -16.68 22.93 -44.73
C PHE A 80 -15.79 22.68 -43.51
N ASP A 81 -14.49 22.93 -43.63
CA ASP A 81 -13.57 22.73 -42.52
C ASP A 81 -13.84 23.71 -41.37
N LYS A 82 -14.37 24.90 -41.66
CA LYS A 82 -14.81 25.85 -40.61
C LYS A 82 -15.95 25.27 -39.79
N GLN A 83 -16.92 24.62 -40.43
CA GLN A 83 -18.00 23.91 -39.74
C GLN A 83 -17.46 22.69 -38.97
N LYS A 84 -16.56 21.92 -39.58
CA LYS A 84 -15.91 20.75 -38.96
C LYS A 84 -15.10 21.13 -37.71
N LEU A 85 -14.42 22.27 -37.73
CA LEU A 85 -13.69 22.82 -36.59
C LEU A 85 -14.61 23.03 -35.39
N VAL A 86 -15.77 23.68 -35.61
CA VAL A 86 -16.77 23.92 -34.56
C VAL A 86 -17.33 22.60 -34.03
N LEU A 87 -17.57 21.62 -34.91
CA LEU A 87 -18.03 20.30 -34.53
C LEU A 87 -17.02 19.58 -33.64
N HIS A 88 -15.75 19.52 -34.03
CA HIS A 88 -14.69 18.88 -33.24
C HIS A 88 -14.49 19.56 -31.90
N ALA A 89 -14.47 20.90 -31.86
CA ALA A 89 -14.32 21.67 -30.63
C ALA A 89 -15.51 21.43 -29.67
N THR A 90 -16.73 21.40 -30.20
CA THR A 90 -17.93 21.12 -29.40
C THR A 90 -17.88 19.70 -28.84
N LYS A 91 -17.53 18.71 -29.67
CA LYS A 91 -17.40 17.31 -29.25
C LYS A 91 -16.33 17.14 -28.18
N ALA A 92 -15.17 17.80 -28.32
CA ALA A 92 -14.09 17.75 -27.33
C ALA A 92 -14.52 18.38 -26.01
N ARG A 93 -15.21 19.52 -26.07
CA ARG A 93 -15.75 20.20 -24.88
C ARG A 93 -16.77 19.33 -24.15
N THR A 94 -17.74 18.78 -24.86
CA THR A 94 -18.77 17.88 -24.27
C THR A 94 -18.12 16.64 -23.65
N LEU A 95 -17.18 15.99 -24.33
CA LEU A 95 -16.45 14.85 -23.77
C LEU A 95 -15.67 15.24 -22.50
N PHE A 96 -15.10 16.44 -22.45
CA PHE A 96 -14.42 16.93 -21.26
C PHE A 96 -15.38 17.25 -20.11
N THR A 97 -16.48 17.98 -20.37
CA THR A 97 -17.38 18.44 -19.30
C THR A 97 -18.27 17.34 -18.75
N ASP A 98 -18.81 16.51 -19.64
CA ASP A 98 -19.92 15.63 -19.34
C ASP A 98 -19.44 14.23 -18.98
N GLU A 99 -18.33 13.75 -19.57
CA GLU A 99 -17.71 12.49 -19.15
C GLU A 99 -16.63 12.74 -18.10
N CYS A 100 -15.56 13.42 -18.48
CA CYS A 100 -14.38 13.53 -17.62
C CYS A 100 -14.69 14.32 -16.35
N GLY A 101 -15.29 15.50 -16.52
CA GLY A 101 -15.62 16.42 -15.44
C GLY A 101 -16.68 15.86 -14.49
N MET A 102 -17.73 15.22 -15.00
CA MET A 102 -18.77 14.62 -14.14
C MET A 102 -18.22 13.44 -13.32
N LYS A 103 -17.52 12.49 -13.96
CA LYS A 103 -16.93 11.34 -13.27
C LYS A 103 -15.91 11.79 -12.21
N HIS A 104 -15.11 12.82 -12.50
CA HIS A 104 -14.17 13.38 -11.52
C HIS A 104 -14.90 14.02 -10.32
N ARG A 105 -15.94 14.84 -10.54
CA ARG A 105 -16.72 15.42 -9.44
C ARG A 105 -17.36 14.36 -8.55
N LEU A 106 -17.90 13.29 -9.15
CA LEU A 106 -18.47 12.17 -8.41
C LEU A 106 -17.40 11.45 -7.56
N PHE A 107 -16.22 11.21 -8.14
CA PHE A 107 -15.09 10.62 -7.42
C PHE A 107 -14.67 11.45 -6.21
N ILE A 108 -14.55 12.78 -6.36
CA ILE A 108 -14.22 13.68 -5.26
C ILE A 108 -15.29 13.61 -4.16
N SER A 109 -16.58 13.64 -4.52
CA SER A 109 -17.67 13.53 -3.55
C SER A 109 -17.63 12.22 -2.75
N LYS A 110 -17.37 11.09 -3.42
CA LYS A 110 -17.21 9.78 -2.77
C LYS A 110 -15.97 9.72 -1.89
N THR A 111 -14.86 10.29 -2.35
CA THR A 111 -13.61 10.40 -1.58
C THR A 111 -13.84 11.18 -0.30
N GLU A 112 -14.56 12.31 -0.37
CA GLU A 112 -14.85 13.15 0.78
C GLU A 112 -15.68 12.40 1.82
N GLU A 113 -16.74 11.70 1.38
CA GLU A 113 -17.57 10.87 2.25
C GLU A 113 -16.73 9.76 2.93
N TRP A 114 -15.90 9.06 2.16
CA TRP A 114 -15.04 8.00 2.65
C TRP A 114 -13.99 8.53 3.64
N MET A 115 -13.36 9.67 3.35
CA MET A 115 -12.41 10.33 4.25
C MET A 115 -13.03 10.74 5.58
N ARG A 116 -14.30 11.18 5.59
CA ARG A 116 -15.03 11.42 6.85
C ARG A 116 -15.17 10.14 7.68
N LYS A 117 -15.47 9.00 7.04
CA LYS A 117 -15.55 7.69 7.72
C LYS A 117 -14.19 7.27 8.27
N VAL A 118 -13.12 7.39 7.47
CA VAL A 118 -11.74 7.10 7.91
C VAL A 118 -11.36 7.95 9.12
N HIS A 119 -11.62 9.27 9.05
CA HIS A 119 -11.33 10.18 10.15
C HIS A 119 -12.08 9.78 11.43
N HIS A 120 -13.36 9.42 11.30
CA HIS A 120 -14.16 8.96 12.43
C HIS A 120 -13.59 7.68 13.07
N VAL A 121 -13.24 6.67 12.27
CA VAL A 121 -12.64 5.43 12.77
C VAL A 121 -11.27 5.69 13.41
N ARG A 122 -10.45 6.55 12.81
CA ARG A 122 -9.16 6.96 13.40
C ARG A 122 -9.34 7.61 14.77
N LYS A 123 -10.35 8.47 14.93
CA LYS A 123 -10.68 9.08 16.23
C LYS A 123 -11.07 8.03 17.27
N GLN A 124 -11.87 7.03 16.88
CA GLN A 124 -12.24 5.92 17.76
C GLN A 124 -11.02 5.10 18.18
N LEU A 125 -10.14 4.78 17.24
CA LEU A 125 -8.91 4.05 17.49
C LEU A 125 -7.99 4.81 18.47
N LEU A 126 -7.79 6.11 18.25
CA LEU A 126 -6.99 6.94 19.14
C LEU A 126 -7.56 6.97 20.57
N ASN A 127 -8.89 7.06 20.71
CA ASN A 127 -9.54 7.01 22.00
C ASN A 127 -9.35 5.65 22.71
N LEU A 128 -9.40 4.55 21.95
CA LEU A 128 -9.15 3.21 22.47
C LEU A 128 -7.70 3.06 22.93
N THR A 129 -6.74 3.51 22.12
CA THR A 129 -5.30 3.53 22.48
C THR A 129 -5.06 4.31 23.76
N ASN A 130 -5.66 5.49 23.90
CA ASN A 130 -5.54 6.29 25.12
C ASN A 130 -6.12 5.60 26.36
N GLN A 131 -7.21 4.83 26.21
CA GLN A 131 -7.77 4.04 27.31
C GLN A 131 -6.84 2.88 27.71
N LEU A 132 -6.27 2.18 26.73
CA LEU A 132 -5.31 1.09 26.96
C LEU A 132 -4.06 1.61 27.69
N ILE A 133 -3.52 2.76 27.28
CA ILE A 133 -2.36 3.39 27.95
C ILE A 133 -2.68 3.73 29.42
N LYS A 134 -3.88 4.25 29.70
CA LYS A 134 -4.28 4.56 31.10
C LYS A 134 -4.35 3.30 31.95
N ILE A 135 -4.95 2.23 31.42
CA ILE A 135 -5.03 0.93 32.11
C ILE A 135 -3.63 0.38 32.35
N GLU A 136 -2.75 0.43 31.36
CA GLU A 136 -1.35 0.00 31.48
C GLU A 136 -0.62 0.77 32.61
N GLN A 137 -0.81 2.09 32.68
CA GLN A 137 -0.24 2.92 33.74
C GLN A 137 -0.77 2.55 35.13
N GLU A 138 -2.08 2.35 35.26
CA GLU A 138 -2.70 1.92 36.52
C GLU A 138 -2.18 0.54 36.97
N VAL A 139 -2.14 -0.44 36.05
CA VAL A 139 -1.61 -1.78 36.33
C VAL A 139 -0.14 -1.72 36.74
N THR A 140 0.67 -0.92 36.05
CA THR A 140 2.09 -0.71 36.40
C THR A 140 2.24 -0.14 37.81
N ALA A 141 1.42 0.85 38.17
CA ALA A 141 1.42 1.42 39.52
C ALA A 141 1.01 0.38 40.57
N PHE A 142 -0.01 -0.44 40.31
CA PHE A 142 -0.40 -1.53 41.22
C PHE A 142 0.71 -2.57 41.39
N LEU A 143 1.36 -2.99 40.30
CA LEU A 143 2.48 -3.93 40.35
C LEU A 143 3.62 -3.39 41.22
N GLN A 144 3.98 -2.10 41.07
CA GLN A 144 5.00 -1.47 41.92
C GLN A 144 4.64 -1.49 43.40
N HIS A 145 3.37 -1.28 43.77
CA HIS A 145 2.92 -1.37 45.16
C HIS A 145 3.00 -2.80 45.70
N VAL A 146 2.61 -3.79 44.89
CA VAL A 146 2.71 -5.21 45.27
C VAL A 146 4.16 -5.61 45.51
N TYR A 147 5.10 -5.21 44.63
CA TYR A 147 6.53 -5.48 44.83
C TYR A 147 7.06 -4.84 46.12
N LYS A 148 6.71 -3.57 46.40
CA LYS A 148 7.10 -2.90 47.66
C LYS A 148 6.55 -3.62 48.90
N LEU A 149 5.30 -4.08 48.86
CA LEU A 149 4.70 -4.85 49.96
C LEU A 149 5.39 -6.21 50.13
N GLN A 150 5.77 -6.86 49.03
CA GLN A 150 6.52 -8.12 49.05
C GLN A 150 7.90 -7.95 49.69
N GLU A 151 8.61 -6.85 49.40
CA GLU A 151 9.91 -6.53 50.03
C GLU A 151 9.80 -6.25 51.53
N GLN A 152 8.65 -5.74 52.01
CA GLN A 152 8.41 -5.45 53.42
C GLN A 152 7.91 -6.64 54.24
N LEU A 153 7.50 -7.74 53.60
CA LEU A 153 7.15 -8.98 54.31
C LEU A 153 8.43 -9.62 54.88
N PRO A 154 8.47 -9.96 56.18
CA PRO A 154 9.64 -10.62 56.76
C PRO A 154 9.91 -11.94 56.05
N GLN A 155 11.14 -12.14 55.57
CA GLN A 155 11.64 -13.48 55.25
C GLN A 155 11.67 -14.31 56.54
N LYS A 156 10.57 -14.95 56.94
CA LYS A 156 10.63 -15.93 58.03
C LYS A 156 9.94 -17.24 57.68
N ILE A 157 10.83 -18.20 57.41
CA ILE A 157 10.78 -19.61 57.80
C ILE A 157 10.00 -20.53 56.85
N ILE A 158 10.73 -21.00 55.82
CA ILE A 158 10.68 -22.41 55.42
C ILE A 158 12.11 -22.96 55.62
N PRO A 159 12.36 -23.84 56.60
CA PRO A 159 13.61 -24.57 56.67
C PRO A 159 13.49 -25.77 55.72
N VAL A 160 13.92 -25.60 54.49
CA VAL A 160 14.23 -26.74 53.63
C VAL A 160 15.69 -26.61 53.24
N VAL A 161 16.47 -27.47 53.88
CA VAL A 161 17.78 -28.01 53.51
C VAL A 161 18.49 -27.26 52.38
N SER A 162 19.62 -26.66 52.77
CA SER A 162 20.70 -26.27 51.89
C SER A 162 21.05 -27.41 50.93
N GLY A 163 20.49 -27.32 49.72
CA GLY A 163 20.73 -28.21 48.59
C GLY A 163 20.79 -27.32 47.36
N VAL A 164 22.00 -26.86 47.07
CA VAL A 164 22.43 -26.02 45.95
C VAL A 164 21.58 -26.20 44.69
N ILE A 165 20.64 -25.27 44.43
CA ILE A 165 20.29 -24.81 43.08
C ILE A 165 20.04 -23.30 43.18
N LYS A 166 20.96 -22.51 42.62
CA LYS A 166 20.84 -21.04 42.54
C LYS A 166 19.59 -20.66 41.72
N PRO A 167 18.74 -19.73 42.18
CA PRO A 167 17.77 -19.09 41.30
C PRO A 167 18.54 -18.18 40.34
N GLN A 168 18.38 -18.40 39.03
CA GLN A 168 18.88 -17.48 38.01
C GLN A 168 18.36 -16.07 38.32
N ALA A 169 19.29 -15.11 38.33
CA ALA A 169 18.98 -13.70 38.49
C ALA A 169 17.89 -13.28 37.51
N TYR A 170 16.79 -12.73 38.03
CA TYR A 170 15.83 -11.99 37.22
C TYR A 170 16.61 -10.88 36.48
N LEU A 171 16.75 -11.04 35.17
CA LEU A 171 17.34 -10.05 34.29
C LEU A 171 16.54 -8.75 34.43
N SER A 172 17.25 -7.63 34.60
CA SER A 172 16.61 -6.31 34.74
C SER A 172 15.71 -6.02 33.53
N GLN A 173 14.60 -5.29 33.74
CA GLN A 173 13.65 -4.96 32.68
C GLN A 173 14.32 -4.26 31.48
N ASN A 174 15.39 -3.50 31.72
CA ASN A 174 16.21 -2.91 30.67
C ASN A 174 16.93 -3.97 29.82
N THR A 175 17.50 -5.00 30.46
CA THR A 175 18.16 -6.10 29.75
C THR A 175 17.16 -6.93 28.95
N LEU A 176 15.93 -7.10 29.45
CA LEU A 176 14.89 -7.84 28.74
C LEU A 176 14.40 -7.10 27.48
N VAL A 177 14.32 -5.76 27.54
CA VAL A 177 14.03 -4.90 26.38
C VAL A 177 15.16 -4.94 25.36
N GLU A 178 16.42 -4.84 25.80
CA GLU A 178 17.59 -4.94 24.92
C GLU A 178 17.67 -6.31 24.23
N MET A 179 17.40 -7.39 24.96
CA MET A 179 17.35 -8.74 24.38
C MET A 179 16.18 -8.91 23.41
N THR A 180 15.01 -8.32 23.69
CA THR A 180 13.87 -8.37 22.77
C THR A 180 14.17 -7.60 21.48
N LEU A 181 14.80 -6.43 21.59
CA LEU A 181 15.21 -5.64 20.44
C LEU A 181 16.33 -6.34 19.64
N GLY A 182 17.31 -6.93 20.34
CA GLY A 182 18.38 -7.72 19.73
C GLY A 182 17.85 -8.96 19.01
N MET A 183 16.92 -9.71 19.62
CA MET A 183 16.27 -10.86 18.99
C MET A 183 15.43 -10.46 17.77
N LYS A 184 14.75 -9.32 17.83
CA LYS A 184 14.00 -8.81 16.68
C LYS A 184 14.95 -8.45 15.52
N LYS A 185 16.05 -7.76 15.80
CA LYS A 185 17.07 -7.41 14.81
C LYS A 185 17.70 -8.67 14.18
N LEU A 186 18.04 -9.65 15.02
CA LEU A 186 18.59 -10.93 14.54
C LEU A 186 17.60 -11.65 13.62
N LYS A 187 16.31 -11.65 13.93
CA LYS A 187 15.26 -12.23 13.07
C LYS A 187 15.21 -11.53 11.71
N GLU A 188 15.27 -10.20 11.68
CA GLU A 188 15.27 -9.41 10.44
C GLU A 188 16.53 -9.70 9.58
N GLU A 189 17.70 -9.78 10.21
CA GLU A 189 18.96 -10.16 9.52
C GLU A 189 18.87 -11.58 8.96
N MET A 190 18.28 -12.52 9.71
CA MET A 190 18.13 -13.92 9.32
C MET A 190 17.12 -14.11 8.19
N GLU A 191 16.04 -13.32 8.15
CA GLU A 191 15.12 -13.25 7.01
C GLU A 191 15.82 -12.70 5.75
N GLY A 192 16.72 -11.71 5.91
CA GLY A 192 17.56 -11.20 4.83
C GLY A 192 18.48 -12.27 4.25
N VAL A 193 19.18 -13.02 5.11
CA VAL A 193 20.04 -14.14 4.69
C VAL A 193 19.25 -15.22 3.95
N VAL A 194 18.05 -15.58 4.42
CA VAL A 194 17.19 -16.57 3.72
C VAL A 194 16.80 -16.07 2.34
N LYS A 195 16.51 -14.78 2.19
CA LYS A 195 16.18 -14.18 0.90
C LYS A 195 17.39 -14.20 -0.06
N GLU A 196 18.57 -13.82 0.40
CA GLU A 196 19.81 -13.91 -0.38
C GLU A 196 20.13 -15.36 -0.77
N LEU A 197 19.90 -16.32 0.12
CA LEU A 197 20.10 -17.74 -0.16
C LEU A 197 19.12 -18.25 -1.22
N ALA A 198 17.86 -17.80 -1.18
CA ALA A 198 16.85 -18.13 -2.18
C ALA A 198 17.18 -17.52 -3.55
N GLU A 199 17.66 -16.28 -3.57
CA GLU A 199 18.12 -15.61 -4.79
C GLU A 199 19.36 -16.32 -5.39
N ASN A 200 20.33 -16.72 -4.56
CA ASN A 200 21.49 -17.49 -4.99
C ASN A 200 21.10 -18.86 -5.55
N ASN A 201 20.16 -19.56 -4.91
CA ASN A 201 19.65 -20.83 -5.42
C ASN A 201 18.93 -20.66 -6.76
N HIS A 202 18.10 -19.61 -6.90
CA HIS A 202 17.46 -19.30 -8.17
C HIS A 202 18.48 -18.98 -9.28
N PHE A 203 19.56 -18.29 -8.93
CA PHE A 203 20.66 -18.02 -9.87
C PHE A 203 21.38 -19.30 -10.30
N LEU A 204 21.64 -20.22 -9.36
CA LEU A 204 22.22 -21.53 -9.66
C LEU A 204 21.32 -22.39 -10.54
N GLU A 205 20.00 -22.41 -10.32
CA GLU A 205 19.04 -23.10 -11.19
C GLU A 205 19.04 -22.52 -12.61
N ARG A 206 19.17 -21.19 -12.74
CA ARG A 206 19.28 -20.52 -14.03
C ARG A 206 20.60 -20.86 -14.75
N PHE A 207 21.70 -20.99 -14.04
CA PHE A 207 22.98 -21.46 -14.62
C PHE A 207 22.99 -22.98 -14.91
N GLY A 208 22.32 -23.78 -14.08
CA GLY A 208 22.14 -25.22 -14.28
C GLY A 208 21.29 -25.54 -15.51
N SER A 209 20.25 -24.75 -15.78
CA SER A 209 19.44 -24.87 -17.01
C SER A 209 20.18 -24.41 -18.26
N LEU A 210 21.13 -23.47 -18.15
CA LEU A 210 21.99 -23.03 -19.26
C LEU A 210 23.11 -24.04 -19.59
N THR A 211 23.44 -24.97 -18.70
CA THR A 211 24.48 -25.99 -18.90
C THR A 211 23.94 -27.34 -19.41
N LEU A 212 22.62 -27.54 -19.43
CA LEU A 212 21.99 -28.79 -19.88
C LEU A 212 21.46 -28.76 -21.33
N ASP A 213 21.50 -27.62 -22.03
CA ASP A 213 21.03 -27.50 -23.42
C ASP A 213 22.12 -26.99 -24.41
N GLY A 214 23.39 -27.31 -24.12
CA GLY A 214 24.54 -27.00 -24.96
C GLY A 214 25.50 -28.18 -25.01
N GLY A 215 25.15 -29.20 -25.79
CA GLY A 215 25.84 -30.49 -25.80
C GLY A 215 27.32 -30.46 -26.20
N LEU A 216 28.03 -31.49 -25.75
CA LEU A 216 29.19 -32.03 -26.45
C LEU A 216 28.99 -33.54 -26.59
N ARG A 217 28.49 -33.92 -27.77
CA ARG A 217 28.66 -35.26 -28.33
C ARG A 217 30.16 -35.55 -28.48
N ASN A 218 30.50 -36.80 -28.23
CA ASN A 218 31.73 -37.50 -28.61
C ASN A 218 32.47 -36.90 -29.81
N THR A 219 33.79 -36.74 -29.62
CA THR A 219 34.77 -37.01 -30.67
C THR A 219 35.61 -38.21 -30.26
N ASP A 220 35.20 -39.39 -30.72
CA ASP A 220 36.12 -40.51 -30.94
C ASP A 220 36.99 -40.18 -32.16
N ARG A 221 38.32 -40.25 -31.99
CA ARG A 221 39.33 -40.65 -32.98
C ARG A 221 40.71 -40.55 -32.33
N VAL A 222 41.64 -41.50 -32.41
CA VAL A 222 41.70 -42.91 -32.79
C VAL A 222 43.14 -43.35 -32.43
N ASN A 223 43.25 -44.50 -31.77
CA ASN A 223 44.30 -45.53 -31.81
C ASN A 223 45.81 -45.26 -31.65
N ASN A 224 46.38 -46.12 -30.79
CA ASN A 224 47.63 -46.89 -30.89
C ASN A 224 48.97 -46.16 -30.79
N LEU A 225 49.78 -46.51 -29.78
CA LEU A 225 50.86 -47.51 -29.92
C LEU A 225 51.68 -47.60 -28.61
N GLN A 226 52.04 -48.85 -28.27
CA GLN A 226 53.07 -49.32 -27.33
C GLN A 226 52.77 -49.39 -25.83
#